data_AF-A0AAW8T486-F1
#
_entry.id   AF-A0AAW8T486-F1
#
_cell.length_a   1.000
_cell.length_b   1.000
_cell.length_c   1.000
_cell.angle_alpha   90.00
_cell.angle_beta   90.00
_cell.angle_gamma   90.00
#
_symmetry.space_group_name_H-M   'P 1'
#
loop_
_entity.id
_entity.type
_entity.pdbx_description
1 polymer ?
#
loop_
_entity_poly.entity_id
_entity_poly.type
_entity_poly.pdbx_seq_one_letter_code
_entity_poly.pdbx_strand_id
1 'polypeptide(L)'
;MYEEILDVAEELFMKQGYNDTSTRQIAKILGITQPNIYYHFKNKENIYYQVMLRLSTEVGASLTEIAEKATSFEEKTMGMALYLQQRHPFSLFMMMHDIQHTLSPETAKKLFSLWQDSYKQPFVEVFQKESNIKASVDPDFAVRQLFILISAYLDSPEETRKDNLEKAIQLFFYGVLD
;
A
#
# COMPACT_ATOMS: atom_id res chain seq x y z
N MET A 1 -7.86 -16.08 19.17
CA MET A 1 -7.44 -14.86 19.90
C MET A 1 -6.43 -14.02 19.14
N TYR A 2 -5.28 -14.54 18.68
CA TYR A 2 -4.34 -13.74 17.86
C TYR A 2 -5.02 -13.10 16.64
N GLU A 3 -5.69 -13.90 15.81
CA GLU A 3 -6.42 -13.40 14.64
C GLU A 3 -7.57 -12.47 15.01
N GLU A 4 -8.36 -12.81 16.03
CA GLU A 4 -9.47 -11.96 16.51
C GLU A 4 -8.99 -10.56 16.93
N ILE A 5 -7.81 -10.45 17.55
CA ILE A 5 -7.17 -9.18 17.88
C ILE A 5 -6.78 -8.42 16.60
N LEU A 6 -6.22 -9.09 15.59
CA LEU A 6 -5.87 -8.46 14.32
C LEU A 6 -7.11 -7.98 13.56
N ASP A 7 -8.18 -8.74 13.54
CA ASP A 7 -9.43 -8.37 12.85
C ASP A 7 -10.04 -7.10 13.42
N VAL A 8 -10.17 -7.03 14.74
CA VAL A 8 -10.68 -5.82 15.43
C VAL A 8 -9.70 -4.66 15.30
N ALA A 9 -8.40 -4.93 15.40
CA ALA A 9 -7.39 -3.88 15.24
C ALA A 9 -7.38 -3.30 13.82
N GLU A 10 -7.51 -4.14 12.80
CA GLU A 10 -7.60 -3.71 11.40
C GLU A 10 -8.80 -2.79 11.19
N GLU A 11 -9.99 -3.19 11.62
CA GLU A 11 -11.19 -2.36 11.48
C GLU A 11 -11.01 -0.99 12.15
N LEU A 12 -10.47 -0.96 13.38
CA LEU A 12 -10.22 0.28 14.08
C LEU A 12 -9.16 1.14 13.38
N PHE A 13 -8.02 0.55 12.99
CA PHE A 13 -6.96 1.29 12.31
C PHE A 13 -7.42 1.87 10.98
N MET A 14 -8.22 1.13 10.20
CA MET A 14 -8.75 1.61 8.93
C MET A 14 -9.81 2.70 9.10
N LYS A 15 -10.57 2.66 10.21
CA LYS A 15 -11.67 3.61 10.46
C LYS A 15 -11.23 4.93 11.06
N GLN A 16 -10.23 4.91 11.95
CA GLN A 16 -9.85 6.06 12.77
C GLN A 16 -8.33 6.25 12.88
N GLY A 17 -7.53 5.48 12.16
CA GLY A 17 -6.07 5.60 12.14
C GLY A 17 -5.38 5.04 13.39
N TYR A 18 -4.04 5.10 13.38
CA TYR A 18 -3.22 4.55 14.46
C TYR A 18 -3.35 5.33 15.78
N ASN A 19 -3.40 6.67 15.71
CA ASN A 19 -3.39 7.53 16.89
C ASN A 19 -4.66 7.37 17.75
N ASP A 20 -5.82 7.34 17.13
CA ASP A 20 -7.10 7.26 17.84
C ASP A 20 -7.49 5.83 18.26
N THR A 21 -6.66 4.84 17.89
CA THR A 21 -6.82 3.44 18.25
C THR A 21 -5.97 3.06 19.47
N SER A 22 -6.59 2.40 20.44
CA SER A 22 -5.95 1.91 21.66
C SER A 22 -6.17 0.41 21.89
N THR A 23 -5.21 -0.25 22.54
CA THR A 23 -5.37 -1.67 22.94
C THR A 23 -6.52 -1.88 23.92
N ARG A 24 -6.94 -0.84 24.65
CA ARG A 24 -8.12 -0.88 25.51
C ARG A 24 -9.43 -0.94 24.71
N GLN A 25 -9.54 -0.22 23.60
CA GLN A 25 -10.70 -0.33 22.70
C GLN A 25 -10.79 -1.74 22.11
N ILE A 26 -9.67 -2.27 21.61
CA ILE A 26 -9.59 -3.64 21.06
C ILE A 26 -10.04 -4.66 22.12
N ALA A 27 -9.50 -4.58 23.34
CA ALA A 27 -9.86 -5.49 24.42
C ALA A 27 -11.35 -5.42 24.78
N LYS A 28 -11.90 -4.20 24.82
CA LYS A 28 -13.31 -3.95 25.12
C LYS A 28 -14.23 -4.59 24.06
N ILE A 29 -13.90 -4.46 22.78
CA ILE A 29 -14.69 -5.03 21.68
C ILE A 29 -14.69 -6.57 21.76
N LEU A 30 -13.54 -7.17 22.05
CA LEU A 30 -13.39 -8.63 22.17
C LEU A 30 -13.89 -9.21 23.51
N GLY A 31 -14.28 -8.37 24.48
CA GLY A 31 -14.67 -8.84 25.80
C GLY A 31 -13.52 -9.46 26.61
N ILE A 32 -12.27 -9.11 26.30
CA ILE A 32 -11.06 -9.61 26.97
C ILE A 32 -10.40 -8.52 27.82
N THR A 33 -9.42 -8.92 28.64
CA THR A 33 -8.60 -7.98 29.40
C THR A 33 -7.44 -7.46 28.56
N GLN A 34 -6.96 -6.24 28.85
CA GLN A 34 -5.80 -5.67 28.17
C GLN A 34 -4.52 -6.53 28.32
N PRO A 35 -4.22 -7.16 29.47
CA PRO A 35 -3.13 -8.13 29.58
C PRO A 35 -3.24 -9.32 28.62
N ASN A 36 -4.46 -9.75 28.26
CA ASN A 36 -4.64 -10.83 27.28
C ASN A 36 -4.12 -10.41 25.89
N ILE A 37 -4.28 -9.15 25.49
CA ILE A 37 -3.66 -8.63 24.26
C ILE A 37 -2.14 -8.69 24.36
N TYR A 38 -1.57 -8.25 25.48
CA TYR A 38 -0.12 -8.20 25.67
C TYR A 38 0.55 -9.58 25.74
N TYR A 39 -0.22 -10.64 25.98
CA TYR A 39 0.24 -12.01 25.83
C TYR A 39 0.55 -12.36 24.37
N HIS A 40 -0.22 -11.80 23.42
CA HIS A 40 -0.06 -12.05 21.98
C HIS A 40 0.83 -11.02 21.28
N PHE A 41 0.76 -9.75 21.70
CA PHE A 41 1.45 -8.64 21.05
C PHE A 41 2.23 -7.81 22.03
N LYS A 42 3.49 -7.49 21.71
CA LYS A 42 4.37 -6.75 22.62
C LYS A 42 3.83 -5.34 22.95
N ASN A 43 3.24 -4.68 21.95
CA ASN A 43 2.72 -3.32 22.06
C ASN A 43 1.78 -2.99 20.88
N LYS A 44 1.20 -1.79 20.88
CA LYS A 44 0.31 -1.31 19.81
C LYS A 44 1.00 -1.27 18.44
N GLU A 45 2.27 -0.85 18.39
CA GLU A 45 3.05 -0.82 17.14
C GLU A 45 3.19 -2.21 16.53
N ASN A 46 3.38 -3.25 17.36
CA ASN A 46 3.49 -4.61 16.90
C ASN A 46 2.15 -5.11 16.31
N ILE A 47 1.00 -4.76 16.91
CA ILE A 47 -0.32 -5.05 16.33
C ILE A 47 -0.46 -4.33 14.98
N TYR A 48 -0.15 -3.04 14.93
CA TYR A 48 -0.25 -2.24 13.70
C TYR A 48 0.63 -2.80 12.58
N TYR A 49 1.89 -3.15 12.87
CA TYR A 49 2.77 -3.79 11.91
C TYR A 49 2.18 -5.10 11.36
N GLN A 50 1.61 -5.94 12.21
CA GLN A 50 1.00 -7.22 11.78
C GLN A 50 -0.24 -7.01 10.89
N VAL A 51 -1.08 -6.02 11.22
CA VAL A 51 -2.19 -5.61 10.36
C VAL A 51 -1.67 -5.12 9.01
N MET A 52 -0.70 -4.21 9.00
CA MET A 52 -0.12 -3.68 7.76
C MET A 52 0.54 -4.78 6.92
N LEU A 53 1.20 -5.75 7.56
CA LEU A 53 1.79 -6.92 6.91
C LEU A 53 0.74 -7.77 6.21
N ARG A 54 -0.38 -8.06 6.89
CA ARG A 54 -1.52 -8.79 6.32
C ARG A 54 -2.06 -8.10 5.06
N LEU A 55 -2.37 -6.82 5.18
CA LEU A 55 -2.90 -6.02 4.06
C LEU A 55 -1.92 -5.93 2.90
N SER A 56 -0.64 -5.63 3.18
CA SER A 56 0.39 -5.47 2.15
C SER A 56 0.69 -6.78 1.42
N THR A 57 0.59 -7.92 2.11
CA THR A 57 0.76 -9.23 1.48
C THR A 57 -0.33 -9.49 0.44
N GLU A 58 -1.60 -9.16 0.75
CA GLU A 58 -2.73 -9.24 -0.21
C GLU A 58 -2.50 -8.32 -1.42
N VAL A 59 -1.98 -7.11 -1.19
CA VAL A 59 -1.61 -6.17 -2.27
C VAL A 59 -0.58 -6.77 -3.20
N GLY A 60 0.55 -7.22 -2.63
CA GLY A 60 1.65 -7.75 -3.44
C GLY A 60 1.20 -8.94 -4.29
N ALA A 61 0.42 -9.84 -3.71
CA ALA A 61 -0.16 -10.97 -4.45
C ALA A 61 -1.06 -10.51 -5.61
N SER A 62 -1.96 -9.56 -5.35
CA SER A 62 -2.89 -9.02 -6.36
C SER A 62 -2.16 -8.28 -7.48
N LEU A 63 -1.14 -7.49 -7.15
CA LEU A 63 -0.32 -6.79 -8.14
C LEU A 63 0.42 -7.77 -9.06
N THR A 64 1.01 -8.81 -8.49
CA THR A 64 1.66 -9.88 -9.26
C THR A 64 0.65 -10.60 -10.16
N GLU A 65 -0.52 -10.96 -9.63
CA GLU A 65 -1.57 -11.62 -10.41
C GLU A 65 -2.06 -10.77 -11.60
N ILE A 66 -2.23 -9.45 -11.38
CA ILE A 66 -2.57 -8.51 -12.46
C ILE A 66 -1.47 -8.47 -13.52
N ALA A 67 -0.21 -8.41 -13.09
CA ALA A 67 0.94 -8.37 -13.98
C ALA A 67 1.11 -9.66 -14.81
N GLU A 68 0.71 -10.82 -14.28
CA GLU A 68 0.75 -12.11 -14.96
C GLU A 68 -0.41 -12.29 -15.97
N LYS A 69 -1.58 -11.72 -15.68
CA LYS A 69 -2.78 -11.87 -16.52
C LYS A 69 -2.81 -10.92 -17.73
N ALA A 70 -2.24 -9.72 -17.58
CA ALA A 70 -2.23 -8.72 -18.65
C ALA A 70 -1.14 -9.03 -19.70
N THR A 71 -1.38 -8.60 -20.95
CA THR A 71 -0.53 -8.97 -22.08
C THR A 71 0.56 -7.94 -22.35
N SER A 72 0.19 -6.65 -22.38
CA SER A 72 1.12 -5.56 -22.66
C SER A 72 1.67 -4.93 -21.38
N PHE A 73 2.80 -4.24 -21.47
CA PHE A 73 3.38 -3.46 -20.37
C PHE A 73 2.45 -2.36 -19.88
N GLU A 74 1.79 -1.67 -20.80
CA GLU A 74 0.81 -0.64 -20.51
C GLU A 74 -0.41 -1.20 -19.78
N GLU A 75 -0.94 -2.34 -20.22
CA GLU A 75 -2.05 -3.03 -19.55
C GLU A 75 -1.69 -3.45 -18.12
N LYS A 76 -0.49 -4.02 -17.93
CA LYS A 76 0.01 -4.42 -16.60
C LYS A 76 0.10 -3.20 -15.68
N THR A 77 0.80 -2.17 -16.14
CA THR A 77 1.06 -0.96 -15.34
C THR A 77 -0.24 -0.22 -15.03
N MET A 78 -1.14 -0.10 -16.00
CA MET A 78 -2.46 0.51 -15.82
C MET A 78 -3.33 -0.29 -14.85
N GLY A 79 -3.44 -1.60 -15.04
CA GLY A 79 -4.24 -2.47 -14.18
C GLY A 79 -3.76 -2.43 -12.73
N MET A 80 -2.45 -2.47 -12.52
CA MET A 80 -1.84 -2.37 -11.20
C MET A 80 -2.12 -1.00 -10.55
N ALA A 81 -1.99 0.10 -11.30
CA ALA A 81 -2.26 1.44 -10.79
C ALA A 81 -3.74 1.65 -10.42
N LEU A 82 -4.66 1.18 -11.28
CA LEU A 82 -6.10 1.23 -11.01
C LEU A 82 -6.48 0.37 -9.80
N TYR A 83 -5.85 -0.79 -9.62
CA TYR A 83 -6.03 -1.61 -8.43
C TYR A 83 -5.63 -0.86 -7.16
N LEU A 84 -4.47 -0.20 -7.16
CA LEU A 84 -4.03 0.63 -6.03
C LEU A 84 -5.01 1.78 -5.74
N GLN A 85 -5.52 2.44 -6.79
CA GLN A 85 -6.47 3.53 -6.64
C GLN A 85 -7.84 3.09 -6.07
N GLN A 86 -8.31 1.90 -6.42
CA GLN A 86 -9.60 1.39 -5.94
C GLN A 86 -9.52 0.82 -4.53
N ARG A 87 -8.47 0.05 -4.24
CA ARG A 87 -8.38 -0.74 -3.00
C ARG A 87 -7.66 0.00 -1.87
N HIS A 88 -6.77 0.97 -2.18
CA HIS A 88 -5.80 1.49 -1.20
C HIS A 88 -5.72 3.01 -0.95
N PRO A 89 -6.65 3.90 -1.37
CA PRO A 89 -6.45 5.34 -1.16
C PRO A 89 -6.29 5.70 0.33
N PHE A 90 -6.96 4.99 1.24
CA PHE A 90 -6.87 5.22 2.69
C PHE A 90 -5.65 4.57 3.37
N SER A 91 -5.20 3.38 2.95
CA SER A 91 -4.15 2.62 3.65
C SER A 91 -2.76 3.22 3.44
N LEU A 92 -2.44 3.65 2.22
CA LEU A 92 -1.09 4.12 1.90
C LEU A 92 -0.79 5.48 2.53
N PHE A 93 -1.72 6.43 2.42
CA PHE A 93 -1.54 7.78 2.95
C PHE A 93 -1.48 7.80 4.49
N MET A 94 -2.39 7.07 5.16
CA MET A 94 -2.36 6.94 6.62
C MET A 94 -1.07 6.24 7.08
N MET A 95 -0.64 5.17 6.41
CA MET A 95 0.63 4.50 6.74
C MET A 95 1.82 5.46 6.60
N MET A 96 1.91 6.23 5.51
CA MET A 96 3.01 7.17 5.32
C MET A 96 3.00 8.32 6.34
N HIS A 97 1.81 8.85 6.67
CA HIS A 97 1.64 9.85 7.73
C HIS A 97 2.09 9.30 9.11
N ASP A 98 1.64 8.09 9.46
CA ASP A 98 1.96 7.46 10.74
C ASP A 98 3.46 7.13 10.86
N ILE A 99 4.09 6.67 9.77
CA ILE A 99 5.55 6.43 9.66
C ILE A 99 6.35 7.71 9.96
N GLN A 100 5.89 8.86 9.45
CA GLN A 100 6.66 10.11 9.55
C GLN A 100 6.52 10.81 10.90
N HIS A 101 5.38 10.63 11.59
CA HIS A 101 5.03 11.49 12.72
C HIS A 101 4.67 10.77 14.01
N THR A 102 4.51 9.44 14.00
CA THR A 102 3.92 8.75 15.14
C THR A 102 4.68 7.51 15.59
N LEU A 103 5.18 6.71 14.65
CA LEU A 103 5.78 5.42 14.96
C LEU A 103 7.24 5.54 15.36
N SER A 104 7.73 4.58 16.15
CA SER A 104 9.16 4.45 16.43
C SER A 104 9.96 4.30 15.12
N PRO A 105 11.23 4.77 15.07
CA PRO A 105 12.08 4.63 13.89
C PRO A 105 12.25 3.19 13.42
N GLU A 106 12.22 2.23 14.35
CA GLU A 106 12.31 0.80 14.04
C GLU A 106 11.06 0.31 13.30
N THR A 107 9.87 0.61 13.82
CA THR A 107 8.59 0.22 13.19
C THR A 107 8.41 0.95 11.86
N ALA A 108 8.74 2.24 11.80
CA ALA A 108 8.74 3.03 10.58
C ALA A 108 9.61 2.38 9.48
N LYS A 109 10.84 1.96 9.82
CA LYS A 109 11.73 1.26 8.89
C LYS A 109 11.15 -0.06 8.39
N LYS A 110 10.53 -0.86 9.28
CA LYS A 110 9.90 -2.13 8.90
C LYS A 110 8.73 -1.93 7.94
N LEU A 111 7.86 -0.97 8.23
CA LEU A 111 6.73 -0.63 7.35
C LEU A 111 7.20 -0.07 6.00
N PHE A 112 8.25 0.73 5.98
CA PHE A 112 8.84 1.21 4.74
C PHE A 112 9.41 0.08 3.88
N SER A 113 10.06 -0.93 4.49
CA SER A 113 10.50 -2.14 3.76
C SER A 113 9.31 -2.89 3.19
N LEU A 114 8.29 -3.15 4.03
CA LEU A 114 7.07 -3.81 3.62
C LEU A 114 6.39 -3.10 2.44
N TRP A 115 6.30 -1.77 2.50
CA TRP A 115 5.78 -0.99 1.39
C TRP A 115 6.59 -1.16 0.11
N GLN A 116 7.93 -1.08 0.21
CA GLN A 116 8.80 -1.29 -0.96
C GLN A 116 8.58 -2.68 -1.57
N ASP A 117 8.54 -3.72 -0.74
CA ASP A 117 8.46 -5.11 -1.19
C ASP A 117 7.07 -5.44 -1.78
N SER A 118 5.99 -4.96 -1.13
CA SER A 118 4.62 -5.32 -1.52
C SER A 118 3.99 -4.39 -2.56
N TYR A 119 4.45 -3.15 -2.68
CA TYR A 119 3.85 -2.17 -3.59
C TYR A 119 4.80 -1.81 -4.72
N LYS A 120 6.02 -1.36 -4.39
CA LYS A 120 6.93 -0.81 -5.39
C LYS A 120 7.58 -1.90 -6.24
N GLN A 121 8.07 -2.96 -5.60
CA GLN A 121 8.85 -4.00 -6.25
C GLN A 121 8.11 -4.69 -7.42
N PRO A 122 6.81 -5.02 -7.34
CA PRO A 122 6.07 -5.56 -8.48
C PRO A 122 6.11 -4.66 -9.73
N PHE A 123 6.03 -3.33 -9.57
CA PHE A 123 6.16 -2.40 -10.70
C PHE A 123 7.58 -2.39 -11.25
N VAL A 124 8.60 -2.39 -10.37
CA VAL A 124 10.00 -2.45 -10.79
C VAL A 124 10.27 -3.69 -11.64
N GLU A 125 9.72 -4.84 -11.25
CA GLU A 125 9.86 -6.08 -12.03
C GLU A 125 9.19 -6.00 -13.40
N VAL A 126 8.02 -5.36 -13.51
CA VAL A 126 7.35 -5.13 -14.79
C VAL A 126 8.18 -4.21 -15.68
N PHE A 127 8.72 -3.12 -15.13
CA PHE A 127 9.55 -2.17 -15.89
C PHE A 127 10.89 -2.78 -16.32
N GLN A 128 11.55 -3.55 -15.45
CA GLN A 128 12.83 -4.20 -15.77
C GLN A 128 12.71 -5.26 -16.88
N LYS A 129 11.52 -5.83 -17.08
CA LYS A 129 11.25 -6.82 -18.13
C LYS A 129 10.82 -6.18 -19.46
N GLU A 130 10.50 -4.89 -19.48
CA GLU A 130 10.05 -4.21 -20.70
C GLU A 130 11.24 -3.77 -21.56
N SER A 131 11.24 -4.21 -22.81
CA SER A 131 12.30 -3.92 -23.77
C SER A 131 12.17 -2.57 -24.47
N ASN A 132 10.96 -2.00 -24.53
CA ASN A 132 10.66 -0.75 -25.22
C ASN A 132 10.80 0.50 -24.32
N ILE A 133 11.37 0.36 -23.13
CA ILE A 133 11.72 1.52 -22.30
C ILE A 133 12.93 2.22 -22.92
N LYS A 134 12.85 3.55 -23.05
CA LYS A 134 13.96 4.40 -23.50
C LYS A 134 15.24 4.08 -22.74
N ALA A 135 16.34 3.91 -23.46
CA ALA A 135 17.64 3.62 -22.86
C ALA A 135 18.13 4.66 -21.83
N SER A 136 17.62 5.90 -21.89
CA SER A 136 17.93 6.98 -20.94
C SER A 136 17.12 6.93 -19.65
N VAL A 137 16.11 6.04 -19.56
CA VAL A 137 15.19 5.96 -18.43
C VAL A 137 15.59 4.80 -17.51
N ASP A 138 15.94 5.12 -16.27
CA ASP A 138 16.14 4.12 -15.22
C ASP A 138 14.78 3.57 -14.73
N PRO A 139 14.56 2.24 -14.72
CA PRO A 139 13.31 1.62 -14.28
C PRO A 139 12.90 1.99 -12.86
N ASP A 140 13.83 2.02 -11.91
CA ASP A 140 13.52 2.33 -10.50
C ASP A 140 13.06 3.79 -10.35
N PHE A 141 13.74 4.71 -11.03
CA PHE A 141 13.36 6.12 -11.09
C PHE A 141 11.99 6.31 -11.74
N ALA A 142 11.73 5.65 -12.87
CA ALA A 142 10.44 5.73 -13.55
C ALA A 142 9.29 5.25 -12.65
N VAL A 143 9.47 4.13 -11.94
CA VAL A 143 8.50 3.63 -10.97
C VAL A 143 8.28 4.63 -9.84
N ARG A 144 9.33 5.27 -9.30
CA ARG A 144 9.15 6.32 -8.27
C ARG A 144 8.29 7.48 -8.79
N GLN A 145 8.50 7.93 -10.03
CA GLN A 145 7.68 8.99 -10.63
C GLN A 145 6.24 8.52 -10.87
N LEU A 146 6.03 7.27 -11.27
CA LEU A 146 4.70 6.69 -11.41
C LEU A 146 3.96 6.69 -10.06
N PHE A 147 4.61 6.36 -8.95
CA PHE A 147 3.97 6.41 -7.63
C PHE A 147 3.60 7.83 -7.18
N ILE A 148 4.41 8.84 -7.51
CA ILE A 148 4.07 10.26 -7.29
C ILE A 148 2.86 10.66 -8.15
N LEU A 149 2.81 10.16 -9.39
CA LEU A 149 1.68 10.39 -10.28
C LEU A 149 0.41 9.72 -9.73
N ILE A 150 0.46 8.44 -9.36
CA ILE A 150 -0.68 7.72 -8.78
C ILE A 150 -1.17 8.44 -7.52
N SER A 151 -0.26 8.87 -6.63
CA SER A 151 -0.63 9.53 -5.37
C SER A 151 -1.40 10.84 -5.60
N ALA A 152 -1.07 11.60 -6.65
CA ALA A 152 -1.78 12.82 -7.02
C ALA A 152 -3.25 12.59 -7.41
N TYR A 153 -3.62 11.36 -7.79
CA TYR A 153 -4.98 11.00 -8.20
C TYR A 153 -5.71 10.07 -7.21
N LEU A 154 -5.18 9.85 -6.01
CA LEU A 154 -5.88 9.05 -4.98
C LEU A 154 -7.11 9.78 -4.42
N ASP A 155 -6.99 11.09 -4.18
CA ASP A 155 -8.06 11.93 -3.61
C ASP A 155 -8.95 12.61 -4.68
N SER A 156 -8.82 12.21 -5.94
CA SER A 156 -9.62 12.80 -7.03
C SER A 156 -11.13 12.52 -6.85
N PRO A 157 -12.03 13.41 -7.34
CA PRO A 157 -13.47 13.17 -7.27
C PRO A 157 -13.85 11.83 -7.88
N GLU A 158 -14.69 11.05 -7.19
CA GLU A 158 -15.01 9.66 -7.55
C GLU A 158 -15.43 9.51 -9.03
N GLU A 159 -16.23 10.45 -9.53
CA GLU A 159 -16.74 10.50 -10.91
C GLU A 159 -15.66 10.62 -11.99
N THR A 160 -14.48 11.17 -11.66
CA THR A 160 -13.39 11.43 -12.62
C THR A 160 -12.07 10.75 -12.26
N ARG A 161 -12.04 10.09 -11.09
CA ARG A 161 -10.82 9.55 -10.47
C ARG A 161 -10.11 8.55 -11.38
N LYS A 162 -10.87 7.61 -11.95
CA LYS A 162 -10.35 6.60 -12.89
C LYS A 162 -9.83 7.25 -14.17
N ASP A 163 -10.69 8.01 -14.85
CA ASP A 163 -10.38 8.64 -16.15
C ASP A 163 -9.16 9.57 -16.09
N ASN A 164 -9.00 10.31 -14.99
CA ASN A 164 -7.86 11.20 -14.80
C ASN A 164 -6.56 10.43 -14.57
N LEU A 165 -6.59 9.34 -13.79
CA LEU A 165 -5.43 8.49 -13.59
C LEU A 165 -5.03 7.79 -14.89
N GLU A 166 -5.99 7.28 -15.67
CA GLU A 166 -5.72 6.66 -16.96
C GLU A 166 -5.03 7.64 -17.92
N LYS A 167 -5.54 8.86 -18.06
CA LYS A 167 -4.92 9.91 -18.89
C LYS A 167 -3.52 10.27 -18.41
N ALA A 168 -3.32 10.38 -17.09
CA ALA A 168 -2.02 10.72 -16.53
C ALA A 168 -0.99 9.62 -16.79
N ILE A 169 -1.38 8.34 -16.66
CA ILE A 169 -0.50 7.20 -16.97
C ILE A 169 -0.20 7.13 -18.48
N GLN A 170 -1.17 7.43 -19.35
CA GLN A 170 -0.91 7.53 -20.79
C GLN A 170 0.14 8.62 -21.10
N LEU A 171 0.03 9.80 -20.46
CA LEU A 171 1.04 10.86 -20.59
C LEU A 171 2.42 10.41 -20.10
N PHE A 172 2.45 9.65 -19.00
CA PHE A 172 3.67 9.07 -18.48
C PHE A 172 4.33 8.10 -19.47
N PHE A 173 3.56 7.26 -20.18
CA PHE A 173 4.11 6.34 -21.18
C PHE A 173 4.80 7.06 -22.34
N TYR A 174 4.30 8.20 -22.83
CA TYR A 174 5.02 8.99 -23.85
C TYR A 174 6.41 9.47 -23.38
N GLY A 175 6.57 9.66 -22.06
CA GLY A 175 7.86 10.00 -21.46
C GLY A 175 8.82 8.81 -21.40
N VAL A 176 8.31 7.60 -21.20
CA VAL A 176 9.09 6.40 -20.85
C VAL A 176 9.37 5.48 -22.04
N LEU A 177 8.42 5.32 -22.97
CA LEU A 177 8.50 4.40 -24.09
C LEU A 177 9.02 5.07 -25.37
N ASP A 178 9.80 4.33 -26.16
CA ASP A 178 10.22 4.71 -27.53
C ASP A 178 9.09 4.57 -28.56
#